data_AF-A0A077KMX9-F1
#
_entry.id   AF-A0A077KMX9-F1
#
_cell.length_a   1.000
_cell.length_b   1.000
_cell.length_c   1.000
_cell.angle_alpha   90.00
_cell.angle_beta   90.00
_cell.angle_gamma   90.00
#
_symmetry.space_group_name_H-M   'P 1'
#
loop_
_entity.id
_entity.type
_entity.pdbx_description
1 polymer ?
#
loop_
_entity_poly.entity_id
_entity_poly.type
_entity_poly.pdbx_seq_one_letter_code
_entity_poly.pdbx_strand_id
1 'polypeptide(L)'
;MIKIKRAYYYVFYKLYRSIIYTSEKVGGEFLSDFKAVLAIGALEIWVLVSIFSYYSLISNVSLNIDISSPIVIIPLVIIFLLNYFSFIHTDVWKEYNKEFDLLPKEKNKKNGMIVWSIIILIICNTIFSYYLLFQRAKRNQTGPFAPEIVAKERREDFLQKAKQIENLKKIYGEDKK
;
A
#
# COMPACT_ATOMS: atom_id res chain seq x y z
N MET A 1 -2.87 27.47 -8.03
CA MET A 1 -2.61 26.89 -6.68
C MET A 1 -3.88 26.56 -5.88
N ILE A 2 -4.85 27.48 -5.72
CA ILE A 2 -6.08 27.27 -4.90
C ILE A 2 -6.87 26.00 -5.28
N LYS A 3 -6.94 25.66 -6.58
CA LYS A 3 -7.70 24.49 -7.06
C LYS A 3 -7.09 23.15 -6.66
N ILE A 4 -5.76 23.01 -6.70
CA ILE A 4 -5.06 21.76 -6.34
C ILE A 4 -5.15 21.53 -4.84
N LYS A 5 -4.90 22.58 -4.03
CA LYS A 5 -5.11 22.55 -2.59
C LYS A 5 -6.52 22.05 -2.28
N ARG A 6 -7.55 22.71 -2.81
CA ARG A 6 -8.94 22.32 -2.58
C ARG A 6 -9.25 20.88 -3.00
N ALA A 7 -8.68 20.39 -4.10
CA ALA A 7 -8.84 18.99 -4.53
C ALA A 7 -8.22 18.02 -3.52
N TYR A 8 -7.03 18.33 -3.00
CA TYR A 8 -6.36 17.54 -1.97
C TYR A 8 -7.20 17.43 -0.68
N TYR A 9 -7.69 18.56 -0.16
CA TYR A 9 -8.60 18.57 0.99
C TYR A 9 -9.93 17.84 0.68
N TYR A 10 -10.40 17.86 -0.56
CA TYR A 10 -11.61 17.13 -0.95
C TYR A 10 -11.41 15.61 -0.98
N VAL A 11 -10.23 15.13 -1.40
CA VAL A 11 -9.86 13.71 -1.28
C VAL A 11 -9.83 13.30 0.19
N PHE A 12 -9.16 14.11 1.03
CA PHE A 12 -9.13 13.88 2.48
C PHE A 12 -10.54 13.84 3.09
N TYR A 13 -11.39 14.82 2.75
CA TYR A 13 -12.79 14.86 3.17
C TYR A 13 -13.54 13.57 2.84
N LYS A 14 -13.37 13.03 1.64
CA LYS A 14 -14.03 11.78 1.24
C LYS A 14 -13.56 10.57 2.03
N LEU A 15 -12.26 10.46 2.28
CA LEU A 15 -11.69 9.42 3.13
C LEU A 15 -12.22 9.55 4.56
N TYR A 16 -12.16 10.76 5.12
CA TYR A 16 -12.64 11.06 6.46
C TYR A 16 -14.12 10.69 6.66
N ARG A 17 -15.01 11.17 5.77
CA ARG A 17 -16.45 10.84 5.83
C ARG A 17 -16.71 9.34 5.66
N SER A 18 -15.93 8.66 4.82
CA SER A 18 -16.04 7.20 4.67
C SER A 18 -15.63 6.47 5.94
N ILE A 19 -14.58 6.93 6.61
CA ILE A 19 -14.09 6.33 7.86
C ILE A 19 -15.08 6.53 9.00
N ILE A 20 -15.68 7.72 9.13
CA ILE A 20 -16.76 7.96 10.09
C ILE A 20 -17.90 6.99 9.84
N TYR A 21 -18.40 6.95 8.60
CA TYR A 21 -19.53 6.09 8.22
C TYR A 21 -19.28 4.60 8.54
N THR A 22 -18.07 4.11 8.28
CA THR A 22 -17.69 2.73 8.62
C THR A 22 -17.51 2.54 10.13
N SER A 23 -16.94 3.52 10.84
CA SER A 23 -16.70 3.42 12.30
C SER A 23 -18.01 3.42 13.09
N GLU A 24 -18.95 4.29 12.72
CA GLU A 24 -20.32 4.32 13.27
C GLU A 24 -21.03 2.97 13.16
N LYS A 25 -20.79 2.24 12.06
CA LYS A 25 -21.40 0.92 11.81
C LYS A 25 -20.76 -0.24 12.55
N VAL A 26 -19.49 -0.14 12.92
CA VAL A 26 -18.69 -1.30 13.36
C VAL A 26 -18.38 -1.28 14.86
N GLY A 27 -18.39 -0.12 15.52
CA GLY A 27 -18.09 -0.07 16.96
C GLY A 27 -17.95 1.30 17.58
N GLY A 28 -18.38 2.37 16.90
CA GLY A 28 -18.30 3.74 17.38
C GLY A 28 -17.19 4.55 16.73
N GLU A 29 -17.37 5.88 16.73
CA GLU A 29 -16.43 6.83 16.16
C GLU A 29 -15.19 6.95 17.08
N PHE A 30 -14.04 6.45 16.63
CA PHE A 30 -12.79 6.58 17.38
C PHE A 30 -11.64 6.94 16.43
N LEU A 31 -10.94 8.04 16.75
CA LEU A 31 -9.77 8.54 16.04
C LEU A 31 -9.96 8.62 14.51
N SER A 32 -11.14 9.04 14.06
CA SER A 32 -11.48 9.15 12.64
C SER A 32 -10.51 10.07 11.88
N ASP A 33 -10.13 11.19 12.50
CA ASP A 33 -9.16 12.15 11.95
C ASP A 33 -7.81 11.46 11.65
N PHE A 34 -7.25 10.77 12.65
CA PHE A 34 -5.97 10.09 12.54
C PHE A 34 -6.00 8.98 11.49
N LYS A 35 -7.08 8.18 11.46
CA LYS A 35 -7.28 7.14 10.44
C LYS A 35 -7.34 7.74 9.03
N ALA A 36 -7.96 8.91 8.86
CA ALA A 36 -8.03 9.59 7.57
C ALA A 36 -6.66 10.11 7.11
N VAL A 37 -5.86 10.65 8.03
CA VAL A 37 -4.47 11.06 7.75
C VAL A 37 -3.61 9.85 7.35
N LEU A 38 -3.76 8.73 8.05
CA LEU A 38 -3.08 7.49 7.66
C LEU A 38 -3.53 6.99 6.28
N ALA A 39 -4.81 7.07 5.97
CA ALA A 39 -5.35 6.62 4.68
C ALA A 39 -4.81 7.45 3.51
N ILE A 40 -4.80 8.78 3.62
CA ILE A 40 -4.23 9.63 2.56
C ILE A 40 -2.71 9.43 2.43
N GLY A 41 -1.99 9.29 3.56
CA GLY A 41 -0.57 9.00 3.56
C GLY A 41 -0.24 7.65 2.91
N ALA A 42 -1.06 6.62 3.14
CA ALA A 42 -0.90 5.32 2.48
C ALA A 42 -1.05 5.41 0.95
N LEU A 43 -2.03 6.19 0.46
CA LEU A 43 -2.20 6.44 -0.97
C LEU A 43 -0.99 7.16 -1.59
N GLU A 44 -0.45 8.15 -0.90
CA GLU A 44 0.75 8.88 -1.35
C GLU A 44 1.99 7.96 -1.38
N ILE A 45 2.16 7.09 -0.39
CA ILE A 45 3.22 6.08 -0.37
C ILE A 45 3.06 5.10 -1.53
N TRP A 46 1.85 4.62 -1.83
CA TRP A 46 1.59 3.74 -2.97
C TRP A 46 1.93 4.38 -4.31
N VAL A 47 1.64 5.67 -4.47
CA VAL A 47 2.08 6.43 -5.65
C VAL A 47 3.62 6.48 -5.73
N LEU A 48 4.32 6.79 -4.62
CA LEU A 48 5.79 6.79 -4.61
C LEU A 48 6.39 5.43 -4.95
N VAL A 49 5.88 4.36 -4.35
CA VAL A 49 6.31 2.98 -4.61
C VAL A 49 6.14 2.63 -6.09
N SER A 50 5.01 3.03 -6.69
CA SER A 50 4.77 2.81 -8.11
C SER A 50 5.79 3.54 -8.97
N ILE A 51 6.10 4.80 -8.64
CA ILE A 51 7.10 5.62 -9.34
C ILE A 51 8.48 4.97 -9.28
N PHE A 52 8.93 4.53 -8.09
CA PHE A 52 10.21 3.85 -7.94
C PHE A 52 10.27 2.53 -8.71
N SER A 53 9.17 1.78 -8.68
CA SER A 53 9.05 0.53 -9.43
C SER A 53 9.22 0.77 -10.94
N TYR A 54 8.52 1.76 -11.49
CA TYR A 54 8.66 2.12 -12.90
C TYR A 54 10.03 2.68 -13.26
N TYR A 55 10.61 3.54 -12.41
CA TYR A 55 11.95 4.06 -12.62
C TYR A 55 12.99 2.94 -12.67
N SER A 56 12.90 1.97 -11.75
CA SER A 56 13.78 0.80 -11.72
C SER A 56 13.64 -0.04 -12.99
N LEU A 57 12.41 -0.26 -13.46
CA LEU A 57 12.12 -1.01 -14.68
C LEU A 57 12.68 -0.32 -15.94
N ILE A 58 12.43 0.98 -16.11
CA ILE A 58 12.83 1.74 -17.29
C ILE A 58 14.36 1.91 -17.34
N SER A 59 14.98 2.24 -16.22
CA SER A 59 16.43 2.50 -16.15
C SER A 59 17.25 1.22 -16.08
N ASN A 60 16.62 0.05 -15.99
CA ASN A 60 17.25 -1.24 -15.70
C ASN A 60 18.14 -1.26 -14.44
N VAL A 61 18.02 -0.29 -13.54
CA VAL A 61 18.79 -0.26 -12.28
C VAL A 61 17.99 -0.94 -11.17
N SER A 62 18.63 -1.83 -10.41
CA SER A 62 18.09 -2.30 -9.13
C SER A 62 18.22 -1.19 -8.11
N LEU A 63 17.11 -0.53 -7.78
CA LEU A 63 17.10 0.42 -6.67
C LEU A 63 17.34 -0.37 -5.37
N ASN A 64 18.34 0.03 -4.60
CA ASN A 64 18.48 -0.45 -3.24
C ASN A 64 17.45 0.31 -2.37
N ILE A 65 16.25 -0.25 -2.27
CA ILE A 65 15.14 0.29 -1.47
C ILE A 65 15.38 -0.14 -0.02
N ASP A 66 16.35 0.51 0.63
CA ASP A 66 16.49 0.47 2.08
C ASP A 66 15.78 1.68 2.69
N ILE A 67 15.13 1.48 3.85
CA ILE A 67 14.43 2.54 4.58
C ILE A 67 15.40 3.64 5.06
N SER A 68 16.68 3.29 5.22
CA SER A 68 17.75 4.23 5.57
C SER A 68 18.26 5.04 4.36
N SER A 69 17.91 4.64 3.14
CA SER A 69 18.42 5.27 1.93
C SER A 69 17.86 6.68 1.74
N PRO A 70 18.70 7.70 1.43
CA PRO A 70 18.26 9.06 1.15
C PRO A 70 17.14 9.15 0.11
N ILE A 71 17.18 8.28 -0.90
CA ILE A 71 16.18 8.25 -1.98
C ILE A 71 14.79 7.83 -1.50
N VAL A 72 14.71 7.09 -0.39
CA VAL A 72 13.47 6.65 0.24
C VAL A 72 13.06 7.62 1.35
N ILE A 73 13.99 7.99 2.23
CA ILE A 73 13.67 8.79 3.42
C ILE A 73 13.26 10.23 3.08
N ILE A 74 13.90 10.86 2.08
CA ILE A 74 13.61 12.26 1.72
C ILE A 74 12.15 12.40 1.23
N PRO A 75 11.67 11.60 0.25
CA PRO A 75 10.27 11.65 -0.17
C PRO A 75 9.27 11.32 0.95
N LEU A 76 9.60 10.36 1.82
CA LEU A 76 8.75 10.02 2.96
C LEU A 76 8.63 11.18 3.97
N VAL A 77 9.75 11.86 4.26
CA VAL A 77 9.74 13.06 5.12
C VAL A 77 8.91 14.18 4.49
N ILE A 78 9.03 14.39 3.17
CA ILE A 78 8.21 15.38 2.46
C ILE A 78 6.72 15.07 2.59
N ILE A 79 6.31 13.82 2.36
CA ILE A 79 4.93 13.36 2.55
C ILE A 79 4.47 13.61 3.98
N PHE A 80 5.29 13.24 4.96
CA PHE A 80 4.96 13.39 6.36
C PHE A 80 4.75 14.87 6.73
N LEU A 81 5.66 15.76 6.31
CA LEU A 81 5.54 17.19 6.56
C LEU A 81 4.30 17.78 5.89
N LEU A 82 4.00 17.42 4.64
CA LEU A 82 2.82 17.90 3.93
C LEU A 82 1.52 17.50 4.65
N ASN A 83 1.40 16.24 5.07
CA ASN A 83 0.25 15.76 5.85
C ASN A 83 0.19 16.41 7.22
N TYR A 84 1.33 16.53 7.91
CA TYR A 84 1.40 17.14 9.23
C TYR A 84 0.89 18.58 9.19
N PHE A 85 1.40 19.43 8.28
CA PHE A 85 0.95 20.81 8.18
C PHE A 85 -0.49 20.95 7.69
N SER A 86 -0.96 20.04 6.83
CA SER A 86 -2.31 20.13 6.25
C SER A 86 -3.42 19.63 7.17
N PHE A 87 -3.15 18.62 8.00
CA PHE A 87 -4.20 17.90 8.73
C PHE A 87 -3.98 17.78 10.23
N ILE A 88 -2.74 17.90 10.72
CA ILE A 88 -2.40 17.71 12.14
C ILE A 88 -2.14 19.06 12.82
N HIS A 89 -1.25 19.88 12.25
CA HIS A 89 -0.83 21.14 12.84
C HIS A 89 -1.87 22.26 12.67
N THR A 90 -2.64 22.22 11.58
CA THR A 90 -3.62 23.27 11.26
C THR A 90 -5.04 22.70 11.22
N ASP A 91 -6.00 23.49 11.70
CA ASP A 91 -7.43 23.15 11.65
C ASP A 91 -8.11 23.55 10.33
N VAL A 92 -7.33 23.98 9.33
CA VAL A 92 -7.82 24.44 8.02
C VAL A 92 -8.66 23.37 7.33
N TRP A 93 -8.35 22.09 7.51
CA TRP A 93 -9.13 21.00 6.93
C TRP A 93 -10.57 20.95 7.48
N LYS A 94 -10.80 21.36 8.73
CA LYS A 94 -12.14 21.41 9.34
C LYS A 94 -13.01 22.47 8.67
N GLU A 95 -12.42 23.60 8.28
CA GLU A 95 -13.12 24.64 7.53
C GLU A 95 -13.53 24.15 6.14
N TYR A 96 -12.62 23.47 5.43
CA TYR A 96 -12.93 22.84 4.15
C TYR A 96 -14.04 21.79 4.27
N ASN A 97 -14.03 20.97 5.33
CA ASN A 97 -15.09 19.99 5.57
C ASN A 97 -16.46 20.64 5.73
N LYS A 98 -16.55 21.73 6.50
CA LYS A 98 -17.80 22.51 6.63
C LYS A 98 -18.25 23.05 5.27
N GLU A 99 -17.34 23.56 4.46
CA GLU A 99 -17.64 24.04 3.11
C GLU A 99 -18.15 22.90 2.20
N PHE A 100 -17.54 21.72 2.28
CA PHE A 100 -17.90 20.57 1.45
C PHE A 100 -19.22 19.92 1.87
N ASP A 101 -19.57 19.95 3.15
CA ASP A 101 -20.85 19.48 3.65
C ASP A 101 -22.03 20.34 3.14
N LEU A 102 -21.78 21.60 2.77
CA LEU A 102 -22.76 22.50 2.15
C LEU A 102 -22.95 22.27 0.63
N LEU A 103 -22.17 21.38 0.00
CA LEU A 103 -22.30 21.12 -1.44
C LEU A 103 -23.63 20.42 -1.77
N PRO A 104 -24.27 20.76 -2.91
CA PRO A 104 -25.44 20.05 -3.39
C PRO A 104 -25.17 18.54 -3.52
N LYS A 105 -26.12 17.71 -3.07
CA LYS A 105 -25.99 16.24 -3.00
C LYS A 105 -25.50 15.63 -4.32
N GLU A 106 -26.05 16.08 -5.44
CA GLU A 106 -25.69 15.61 -6.79
C GLU A 106 -24.22 15.89 -7.13
N LYS A 107 -23.76 17.12 -6.84
CA LYS A 107 -22.37 17.54 -7.05
C LYS A 107 -21.42 16.77 -6.15
N ASN A 108 -21.80 16.58 -4.89
CA ASN A 108 -21.02 15.82 -3.92
C ASN A 108 -20.90 14.33 -4.31
N LYS A 109 -21.96 13.75 -4.88
CA LYS A 109 -21.99 12.38 -5.41
C LYS A 109 -21.08 12.24 -6.65
N LYS A 110 -21.23 13.12 -7.65
CA LYS A 110 -20.40 13.11 -8.87
C LYS A 110 -18.92 13.25 -8.55
N ASN A 111 -18.56 14.24 -7.74
CA ASN A 111 -17.18 14.47 -7.34
C ASN A 111 -16.65 13.34 -6.44
N GLY A 112 -17.51 12.73 -5.62
CA GLY A 112 -17.15 11.54 -4.84
C GLY A 112 -16.79 10.33 -5.72
N MET A 113 -17.56 10.08 -6.79
CA MET A 113 -17.24 9.00 -7.74
C MET A 113 -15.86 9.21 -8.37
N ILE A 114 -15.53 10.45 -8.76
CA ILE A 114 -14.19 10.78 -9.30
C ILE A 114 -13.08 10.44 -8.29
N VAL A 115 -13.25 10.83 -7.03
CA VAL A 115 -12.25 10.54 -5.97
C VAL A 115 -12.05 9.04 -5.80
N TRP A 116 -13.14 8.26 -5.73
CA TRP A 116 -13.04 6.80 -5.60
C TRP A 116 -12.42 6.14 -6.83
N SER A 117 -12.71 6.62 -8.04
CA SER A 117 -12.05 6.14 -9.25
C SER A 117 -10.54 6.39 -9.22
N ILE A 118 -10.09 7.55 -8.73
CA ILE A 118 -8.66 7.86 -8.58
C ILE A 118 -8.02 6.93 -7.55
N ILE A 119 -8.66 6.69 -6.41
CA ILE A 119 -8.15 5.77 -5.38
C ILE A 119 -7.99 4.35 -5.94
N ILE A 120 -9.00 3.83 -6.64
CA ILE A 120 -8.93 2.52 -7.28
C ILE A 120 -7.79 2.47 -8.30
N LEU A 121 -7.63 3.53 -9.10
CA LEU A 121 -6.56 3.62 -10.08
C LEU A 121 -5.16 3.59 -9.41
N ILE A 122 -4.97 4.28 -8.29
CA ILE A 122 -3.71 4.23 -7.51
C ILE A 122 -3.43 2.80 -7.02
N ILE A 123 -4.44 2.12 -6.48
CA ILE A 123 -4.30 0.74 -5.98
C ILE A 123 -3.94 -0.22 -7.12
N CYS A 124 -4.72 -0.20 -8.21
CA CYS A 124 -4.48 -1.04 -9.38
C CYS A 124 -3.10 -0.77 -10.00
N ASN A 125 -2.70 0.50 -10.11
CA ASN A 125 -1.39 0.90 -10.60
C ASN A 125 -0.26 0.35 -9.72
N THR A 126 -0.44 0.38 -8.40
CA THR A 126 0.55 -0.15 -7.45
C THR A 126 0.69 -1.66 -7.59
N ILE A 127 -0.42 -2.39 -7.63
CA ILE A 127 -0.44 -3.84 -7.88
C ILE A 127 0.25 -4.17 -9.21
N PHE A 128 -0.08 -3.43 -10.27
CA PHE A 128 0.51 -3.61 -11.59
C PHE A 128 2.02 -3.35 -11.60
N SER A 129 2.48 -2.32 -10.88
CA SER A 129 3.91 -2.02 -10.76
C SER A 129 4.69 -3.16 -10.09
N TYR A 130 4.12 -3.76 -9.04
CA TYR A 130 4.71 -4.93 -8.38
C TYR A 130 4.70 -6.17 -9.29
N TYR A 131 3.62 -6.38 -10.03
CA TYR A 131 3.53 -7.48 -11.00
C TYR A 131 4.63 -7.39 -12.07
N LEU A 132 4.93 -6.18 -12.56
CA LEU A 132 6.02 -5.98 -13.52
C LEU A 132 7.40 -6.26 -12.91
N LEU A 133 7.65 -5.80 -11.68
CA LEU A 133 8.89 -6.12 -10.96
C LEU A 133 9.05 -7.63 -10.76
N PHE A 134 7.97 -8.32 -10.37
CA PHE A 134 7.95 -9.76 -10.21
C PHE A 134 8.27 -10.50 -11.51
N GLN A 135 7.65 -10.10 -12.63
CA GLN A 135 7.98 -10.66 -13.94
C GLN A 135 9.44 -10.45 -14.33
N ARG A 136 9.99 -9.26 -14.07
CA ARG A 136 11.41 -8.98 -14.32
C ARG A 136 12.31 -9.88 -13.47
N ALA A 137 12.02 -10.03 -12.18
CA ALA A 137 12.79 -10.89 -11.28
C ALA A 137 12.78 -12.36 -11.76
N LYS A 138 11.61 -12.86 -12.19
CA LYS A 138 11.46 -14.20 -12.77
C LYS A 138 12.26 -14.38 -14.04
N ARG A 139 12.19 -13.41 -14.96
CA ARG A 139 12.93 -13.44 -16.23
C ARG A 139 14.44 -13.45 -16.02
N ASN A 140 14.92 -12.65 -15.07
CA ASN A 140 16.33 -12.48 -14.81
C ASN A 140 16.89 -13.51 -13.81
N GLN A 141 16.07 -14.42 -13.30
CA GLN A 141 16.44 -15.39 -12.25
C GLN A 141 17.14 -14.71 -11.06
N THR A 142 16.53 -13.64 -10.55
CA THR A 142 17.06 -12.84 -9.44
C THR A 142 16.12 -12.89 -8.24
N GLY A 143 16.63 -12.57 -7.06
CA GLY A 143 15.87 -12.67 -5.80
C GLY A 143 15.41 -14.10 -5.57
N PRO A 144 14.11 -14.36 -5.30
CA PRO A 144 13.61 -15.71 -4.96
C PRO A 144 13.74 -16.71 -6.12
N PHE A 145 13.96 -16.25 -7.35
CA PHE A 145 14.15 -17.10 -8.52
C PHE A 145 15.62 -17.41 -8.83
N ALA A 146 16.55 -16.97 -7.98
CA ALA A 146 17.96 -17.26 -8.15
C ALA A 146 18.20 -18.78 -8.09
N PRO A 147 19.00 -19.37 -9.01
CA PRO A 147 19.20 -20.82 -9.07
C PRO A 147 19.67 -21.42 -7.75
N GLU A 148 20.51 -20.71 -7.01
CA GLU A 148 21.01 -21.12 -5.69
C GLU A 148 19.90 -21.24 -4.65
N ILE A 149 18.98 -20.26 -4.61
CA ILE A 149 17.85 -20.24 -3.68
C ILE A 149 16.86 -21.35 -4.03
N VAL A 150 16.50 -21.47 -5.31
CA VAL A 150 15.59 -22.53 -5.80
C VAL A 150 16.17 -23.92 -5.53
N ALA A 151 17.48 -24.11 -5.70
CA ALA A 151 18.14 -25.37 -5.40
C ALA A 151 18.15 -25.67 -3.89
N LYS A 152 18.36 -24.66 -3.04
CA LYS A 152 18.31 -24.80 -1.58
C LYS A 152 16.90 -25.16 -1.10
N GLU A 153 15.88 -24.42 -1.54
CA GLU A 153 14.48 -24.65 -1.19
C GLU A 153 14.03 -26.06 -1.62
N ARG A 154 14.41 -26.48 -2.84
CA ARG A 154 14.14 -27.84 -3.31
C ARG A 154 14.77 -28.91 -2.40
N ARG A 155 15.99 -28.70 -1.89
CA ARG A 155 16.64 -29.64 -0.96
C ARG A 155 15.91 -29.70 0.38
N GLU A 156 15.50 -28.55 0.91
CA GLU A 156 14.75 -28.46 2.17
C GLU A 156 13.39 -29.18 2.06
N ASP A 157 12.66 -28.97 0.96
CA ASP A 157 11.41 -29.67 0.65
C ASP A 157 11.60 -31.19 0.58
N PHE A 158 12.68 -31.66 -0.05
CA PHE A 158 13.00 -33.08 -0.11
C PHE A 158 13.29 -33.65 1.29
N LEU A 159 14.04 -32.93 2.12
CA LEU A 159 14.34 -33.35 3.50
C LEU A 159 13.08 -33.39 4.36
N GLN A 160 12.17 -32.42 4.20
CA GLN A 160 10.91 -32.39 4.93
C GLN A 160 10.00 -33.55 4.53
N LYS A 161 9.87 -33.84 3.23
CA LYS A 161 9.12 -35.01 2.74
C LYS A 161 9.74 -36.32 3.25
N ALA A 162 11.06 -36.44 3.25
CA ALA A 162 11.74 -37.63 3.78
C ALA A 162 11.44 -37.83 5.27
N LYS A 163 11.51 -36.77 6.10
CA LYS A 163 11.13 -36.82 7.52
C LYS A 163 9.65 -37.18 7.72
N GLN A 164 8.76 -36.65 6.89
CA GLN A 164 7.34 -36.97 6.95
C GLN A 164 7.10 -38.45 6.65
N ILE A 165 7.76 -39.00 5.63
CA ILE A 165 7.70 -40.43 5.30
C ILE A 165 8.26 -41.26 6.46
N GLU A 166 9.39 -40.87 7.05
CA GLU A 166 9.97 -41.56 8.21
C GLU A 166 9.02 -41.56 9.42
N ASN A 167 8.39 -40.43 9.72
CA ASN A 167 7.40 -40.33 10.79
C ASN A 167 6.15 -41.19 10.50
N LEU A 168 5.68 -41.21 9.25
CA LEU A 168 4.57 -42.09 8.84
C LEU A 168 4.96 -43.56 8.98
N LYS A 169 6.19 -43.95 8.63
CA LYS A 169 6.69 -45.32 8.87
C LYS A 169 6.72 -45.66 10.37
N LYS A 170 7.15 -44.74 11.23
CA LYS A 170 7.10 -44.91 12.69
C LYS A 170 5.69 -45.07 13.25
N ILE A 171 4.70 -44.36 12.68
CA ILE A 171 3.29 -44.40 13.12
C ILE A 171 2.54 -45.63 12.59
N TYR A 172 2.75 -45.99 11.31
CA TYR A 172 1.98 -47.04 10.62
C TYR A 172 2.72 -48.38 10.47
N GLY A 173 4.01 -48.44 10.83
CA GLY A 173 4.75 -49.68 11.12
C GLY A 173 5.90 -50.01 10.18
N GLU A 174 7.07 -50.24 10.77
CA GLU A 174 8.08 -51.20 10.30
C GLU A 174 8.82 -51.90 11.49
N ASP A 175 8.15 -52.05 12.65
CA ASP A 175 8.61 -52.90 13.79
C ASP A 175 7.83 -54.23 13.91
N LYS A 176 7.11 -54.64 12.86
CA LYS A 176 6.41 -55.94 12.79
C LYS A 176 6.78 -56.70 11.51
N LYS A 177 8.02 -57.16 11.42
CA LYS A 177 8.40 -58.38 10.70
C LYS A 177 9.53 -59.06 11.43
#